data_AF-A0A218VUE5-F1
#
_entry.id   AF-A0A218VUE5-F1
#
_cell.length_a   1.000
_cell.length_b   1.000
_cell.length_c   1.000
_cell.angle_alpha   90.00
_cell.angle_beta   90.00
_cell.angle_gamma   90.00
#
_symmetry.space_group_name_H-M   'P 1'
#
loop_
_entity.id
_entity.type
_entity.pdbx_description
1 polymer ?
#
loop_
_entity_poly.entity_id
_entity_poly.type
_entity_poly.pdbx_seq_one_letter_code
_entity_poly.pdbx_strand_id
1 'polypeptide(L)'
;MAARKLFRDYLAKRVSSSSIGGGARRYCSSSSSSASSSAAASESYPRIPHFSKRVIPCYSLFHSGWLFSATKLVNPLFALLDAEFAHTLAVSAAARGWVPREKRPDPSNLGLEVWGRKFSNPVGLAAGFDKNAEAVEGLLGMGFGFVEVGSVTPVPQEGNPKPRIFRLRKEGEGIVVVAKRLGAQHGKRKLDETSSTSPVSGDDVKHGGKAGPGILGVNLGKNKTSEDAAADYVQGVHTLSQYADYLVINVSSPNTPGLRMLQGRKQLKDLVKKVQAARDEMQWAEDGSPPLLVKIAPDLSKEDLEDIAAVALALRLDGLAELSECLERDGFKNILEAVGTDCR
;
A
#
# COMPACT_ATOMS: atom_id res chain seq x y z
N MET A 1 -8.21 -1.80 23.85
CA MET A 1 -7.61 -0.44 23.92
C MET A 1 -6.16 -0.40 24.43
N ALA A 2 -5.79 -1.15 25.48
CA ALA A 2 -4.42 -1.10 26.03
C ALA A 2 -3.33 -1.65 25.08
N ALA A 3 -3.58 -2.73 24.35
CA ALA A 3 -2.63 -3.31 23.38
C ALA A 3 -2.35 -2.37 22.20
N ARG A 4 -3.39 -1.70 21.66
CA ARG A 4 -3.26 -0.65 20.63
C ARG A 4 -2.41 0.53 21.11
N LYS A 5 -2.46 0.89 22.40
CA LYS A 5 -1.63 1.95 23.00
C LYS A 5 -0.17 1.50 23.13
N LEU A 6 0.07 0.31 23.71
CA LEU A 6 1.41 -0.26 23.85
C LEU A 6 2.12 -0.43 22.49
N PHE A 7 1.40 -0.83 21.46
CA PHE A 7 1.94 -1.00 20.12
C PHE A 7 2.20 0.34 19.42
N ARG A 8 1.28 1.31 19.54
CA ARG A 8 1.49 2.68 19.04
C ARG A 8 2.70 3.33 19.70
N ASP A 9 2.88 3.13 21.00
CA ASP A 9 4.02 3.64 21.76
C ASP A 9 5.34 2.93 21.37
N TYR A 10 5.29 1.65 20.99
CA TYR A 10 6.44 0.91 20.46
C TYR A 10 6.85 1.37 19.05
N LEU A 11 5.88 1.51 18.12
CA LEU A 11 6.14 2.01 16.77
C LEU A 11 6.67 3.45 16.81
N ALA A 12 6.11 4.32 17.66
CA ALA A 12 6.60 5.69 17.84
C ALA A 12 8.05 5.75 18.35
N LYS A 13 8.46 4.80 19.20
CA LYS A 13 9.85 4.69 19.67
C LYS A 13 10.84 4.25 18.60
N ARG A 14 10.41 3.49 17.58
CA ARG A 14 11.28 3.07 16.47
C ARG A 14 11.39 4.13 15.37
N VAL A 15 10.33 4.90 15.14
CA VAL A 15 10.36 6.09 14.26
C VAL A 15 11.29 7.18 14.81
N SER A 16 11.41 7.30 16.14
CA SER A 16 12.26 8.31 16.79
C SER A 16 13.70 7.88 17.09
N SER A 17 14.01 6.57 17.10
CA SER A 17 15.34 6.07 17.52
C SER A 17 16.37 5.95 16.40
N SER A 18 16.00 6.22 15.15
CA SER A 18 16.94 6.39 14.04
C SER A 18 17.39 7.85 13.92
N SER A 19 18.13 8.36 14.91
CA SER A 19 18.98 9.54 14.72
C SER A 19 20.44 9.10 14.88
N ILE A 20 21.12 9.03 13.72
CA ILE A 20 22.57 8.93 13.67
C ILE A 20 23.14 10.25 14.23
N GLY A 21 24.03 10.11 15.20
CA GLY A 21 24.67 11.23 15.87
C GLY A 21 25.51 12.09 14.94
N GLY A 22 25.57 13.38 15.26
CA GLY A 22 26.51 14.30 14.63
C GLY A 22 26.17 15.75 14.89
N GLY A 23 26.89 16.36 15.84
CA GLY A 23 27.23 17.78 15.76
C GLY A 23 26.17 18.77 16.24
N ALA A 24 26.26 19.11 17.52
CA ALA A 24 25.67 20.31 18.09
C ALA A 24 26.02 21.57 17.29
N ARG A 25 25.02 22.42 17.02
CA ARG A 25 25.17 23.87 17.12
C ARG A 25 23.80 24.52 17.35
N ARG A 26 23.58 24.92 18.60
CA ARG A 26 22.55 25.88 19.00
C ARG A 26 22.82 27.18 18.25
N TYR A 27 21.77 27.81 17.71
CA TYR A 27 21.66 29.27 17.82
C TYR A 27 20.19 29.64 17.99
N CYS A 28 19.95 30.30 19.13
CA CYS A 28 18.69 30.87 19.52
C CYS A 28 18.33 32.08 18.65
N SER A 29 17.03 32.26 18.50
CA SER A 29 16.32 33.47 18.12
C SER A 29 16.71 34.66 19.00
N SER A 30 16.81 35.85 18.39
CA SER A 30 16.47 37.11 19.05
C SER A 30 16.12 38.20 18.02
N SER A 31 14.97 38.80 18.25
CA SER A 31 14.39 39.98 17.64
C SER A 31 15.03 41.29 18.14
N SER A 32 14.65 42.39 17.47
CA SER A 32 14.74 43.82 17.89
C SER A 32 16.13 44.48 17.74
N SER A 33 16.30 45.77 17.42
CA SER A 33 15.51 46.84 16.79
C SER A 33 16.41 48.11 16.75
N SER A 34 16.09 49.03 15.84
CA SER A 34 16.25 50.50 15.93
C SER A 34 17.47 51.25 15.30
N ALA A 35 17.08 52.31 14.56
CA ALA A 35 17.70 53.63 14.31
C ALA A 35 18.92 53.72 13.36
N SER A 36 19.09 54.70 12.44
CA SER A 36 18.41 56.00 12.19
C SER A 36 18.91 56.65 10.87
N SER A 37 18.06 57.52 10.25
CA SER A 37 18.34 58.73 9.42
C SER A 37 19.15 58.59 8.10
N SER A 38 18.88 59.27 6.97
CA SER A 38 17.97 60.38 6.58
C SER A 38 18.08 60.65 5.07
N ALA A 39 17.00 61.20 4.46
CA ALA A 39 16.93 62.06 3.25
C ALA A 39 17.38 61.47 1.87
N ALA A 40 16.85 61.82 0.70
CA ALA A 40 15.68 62.56 0.18
C ALA A 40 15.63 62.34 -1.36
N ALA A 41 14.54 62.79 -2.00
CA ALA A 41 14.25 62.89 -3.46
C ALA A 41 13.86 61.57 -4.17
N SER A 42 12.58 61.29 -4.47
CA SER A 42 11.64 61.92 -5.42
C SER A 42 12.03 61.74 -6.89
N GLU A 43 11.54 60.67 -7.51
CA GLU A 43 11.38 60.63 -8.96
C GLU A 43 10.15 59.80 -9.36
N SER A 44 9.47 60.33 -10.36
CA SER A 44 8.06 60.17 -10.67
C SER A 44 7.84 59.03 -11.67
N TYR A 45 6.88 58.14 -11.42
CA TYR A 45 6.38 57.21 -12.44
C TYR A 45 4.93 57.55 -12.82
N PRO A 46 4.59 57.64 -14.12
CA PRO A 46 3.28 58.04 -14.57
C PRO A 46 2.26 56.91 -14.38
N ARG A 47 1.05 57.28 -13.94
CA ARG A 47 -0.15 56.44 -14.05
C ARG A 47 -0.77 56.57 -15.44
N ILE A 48 -1.62 55.57 -15.73
CA ILE A 48 -2.78 55.50 -16.66
C ILE A 48 -2.53 54.51 -17.82
N PRO A 49 -3.52 53.71 -18.31
CA PRO A 49 -4.85 53.35 -17.79
C PRO A 49 -5.07 51.82 -17.66
N HIS A 50 -6.20 51.47 -17.04
CA HIS A 50 -6.87 50.18 -17.16
C HIS A 50 -6.86 49.62 -18.59
N PHE A 51 -6.29 48.42 -18.77
CA PHE A 51 -6.61 47.55 -19.89
C PHE A 51 -6.96 46.16 -19.36
N SER A 52 -8.26 45.91 -19.27
CA SER A 52 -8.82 44.58 -19.04
C SER A 52 -8.40 43.66 -20.19
N LYS A 53 -7.37 42.86 -19.96
CA LYS A 53 -7.18 41.59 -20.68
C LYS A 53 -7.27 40.47 -19.65
N ARG A 54 -8.48 39.92 -19.52
CA ARG A 54 -8.66 38.52 -19.12
C ARG A 54 -7.93 37.67 -20.17
N VAL A 55 -6.62 37.52 -20.02
CA VAL A 55 -5.93 36.36 -20.55
C VAL A 55 -6.24 35.26 -19.54
N ILE A 56 -7.31 34.52 -19.79
CA ILE A 56 -7.49 33.21 -19.15
C ILE A 56 -6.29 32.40 -19.64
N PRO A 57 -5.32 32.01 -18.78
CA PRO A 57 -4.25 31.17 -19.23
C PRO A 57 -4.91 29.85 -19.64
N CYS A 58 -4.83 29.52 -20.92
CA CYS A 58 -5.31 28.27 -21.52
C CYS A 58 -4.47 27.05 -21.06
N TYR A 59 -3.97 27.08 -19.82
CA TYR A 59 -3.20 26.03 -19.19
C TYR A 59 -4.07 25.15 -18.27
N SER A 60 -5.34 25.52 -18.02
CA SER A 60 -6.25 24.71 -17.19
C SER A 60 -6.98 23.59 -17.94
N LEU A 61 -6.96 23.58 -19.29
CA LEU A 61 -7.75 22.63 -20.10
C LEU A 61 -7.10 21.26 -20.32
N PHE A 62 -5.84 21.07 -19.90
CA PHE A 62 -5.12 19.77 -19.97
C PHE A 62 -4.81 19.17 -18.60
N HIS A 63 -5.61 19.50 -17.59
CA HIS A 63 -5.55 18.82 -16.31
C HIS A 63 -6.37 17.53 -16.39
N SER A 64 -5.83 16.42 -15.90
CA SER A 64 -6.50 15.13 -15.72
C SER A 64 -7.81 15.19 -14.89
N GLY A 65 -8.16 16.38 -14.37
CA GLY A 65 -9.43 16.68 -13.73
C GLY A 65 -10.67 16.40 -14.58
N TRP A 66 -10.61 16.50 -15.93
CA TRP A 66 -11.76 16.09 -16.75
C TRP A 66 -11.93 14.56 -16.76
N LEU A 67 -10.85 13.78 -16.84
CA LEU A 67 -10.93 12.31 -16.70
C LEU A 67 -11.43 11.91 -15.31
N PHE A 68 -10.94 12.55 -14.23
CA PHE A 68 -11.44 12.34 -12.87
C PHE A 68 -12.89 12.82 -12.68
N SER A 69 -13.34 13.86 -13.39
CA SER A 69 -14.76 14.25 -13.39
C SER A 69 -15.61 13.29 -14.21
N ALA A 70 -15.07 12.76 -15.32
CA ALA A 70 -15.75 11.77 -16.14
C ALA A 70 -15.97 10.47 -15.36
N THR A 71 -15.07 10.08 -14.44
CA THR A 71 -15.32 8.91 -13.59
C THR A 71 -16.57 9.08 -12.72
N LYS A 72 -17.01 10.30 -12.37
CA LYS A 72 -18.29 10.51 -11.67
C LYS A 72 -19.50 10.13 -12.51
N LEU A 73 -19.41 10.26 -13.84
CA LEU A 73 -20.45 9.85 -14.79
C LEU A 73 -20.34 8.36 -15.15
N VAL A 74 -19.12 7.83 -15.23
CA VAL A 74 -18.87 6.44 -15.66
C VAL A 74 -18.97 5.44 -14.49
N ASN A 75 -18.62 5.81 -13.25
CA ASN A 75 -18.71 4.92 -12.07
C ASN A 75 -20.12 4.34 -11.85
N PRO A 76 -21.21 5.11 -11.98
CA PRO A 76 -22.56 4.55 -11.91
C PRO A 76 -22.82 3.45 -12.93
N LEU A 77 -22.19 3.51 -14.11
CA LEU A 77 -22.30 2.47 -15.14
C LEU A 77 -21.52 1.21 -14.75
N PHE A 78 -20.35 1.34 -14.11
CA PHE A 78 -19.62 0.19 -13.57
C PHE A 78 -20.40 -0.55 -12.46
N ALA A 79 -21.30 0.13 -11.75
CA ALA A 79 -22.19 -0.48 -10.78
C ALA A 79 -23.25 -1.40 -11.40
N LEU A 80 -23.49 -1.30 -12.71
CA LEU A 80 -24.38 -2.19 -13.47
C LEU A 80 -23.69 -3.47 -13.94
N LEU A 81 -22.36 -3.47 -14.01
CA LEU A 81 -21.56 -4.64 -14.37
C LEU A 81 -21.41 -5.60 -13.18
N ASP A 82 -21.24 -6.89 -13.46
CA ASP A 82 -20.76 -7.86 -12.48
C ASP A 82 -19.48 -7.33 -11.79
N ALA A 83 -19.37 -7.53 -10.48
CA ALA A 83 -18.32 -6.91 -9.69
C ALA A 83 -16.93 -7.46 -10.05
N GLU A 84 -16.82 -8.77 -10.33
CA GLU A 84 -15.57 -9.38 -10.74
C GLU A 84 -15.19 -8.96 -12.17
N PHE A 85 -16.17 -8.86 -13.07
CA PHE A 85 -15.93 -8.36 -14.43
C PHE A 85 -15.47 -6.90 -14.43
N ALA A 86 -16.14 -6.02 -13.70
CA ALA A 86 -15.75 -4.62 -13.58
C ALA A 86 -14.36 -4.46 -12.97
N HIS A 87 -14.02 -5.26 -11.97
CA HIS A 87 -12.69 -5.29 -11.37
C HIS A 87 -11.62 -5.73 -12.39
N THR A 88 -11.90 -6.79 -13.15
CA THR A 88 -11.01 -7.26 -14.22
C THR A 88 -10.78 -6.17 -15.26
N LEU A 89 -11.83 -5.48 -15.68
CA LEU A 89 -11.75 -4.35 -16.61
C LEU A 89 -10.93 -3.19 -16.03
N ALA A 90 -11.08 -2.87 -14.75
CA ALA A 90 -10.32 -1.82 -14.08
C ALA A 90 -8.81 -2.14 -14.03
N VAL A 91 -8.43 -3.36 -13.66
CA VAL A 91 -7.02 -3.82 -13.68
C VAL A 91 -6.48 -3.77 -15.11
N SER A 92 -7.27 -4.25 -16.09
CA SER A 92 -6.87 -4.25 -17.49
C SER A 92 -6.71 -2.85 -18.09
N ALA A 93 -7.54 -1.89 -17.67
CA ALA A 93 -7.41 -0.49 -18.04
C ALA A 93 -6.17 0.15 -17.41
N ALA A 94 -5.92 -0.13 -16.12
CA ALA A 94 -4.73 0.35 -15.42
C ALA A 94 -3.44 -0.19 -16.05
N ALA A 95 -3.39 -1.49 -16.38
CA ALA A 95 -2.28 -2.14 -17.07
C ALA A 95 -1.97 -1.51 -18.44
N ARG A 96 -2.99 -0.98 -19.14
CA ARG A 96 -2.84 -0.28 -20.43
C ARG A 96 -2.62 1.23 -20.29
N GLY A 97 -2.58 1.76 -19.07
CA GLY A 97 -2.47 3.20 -18.82
C GLY A 97 -3.72 4.01 -19.18
N TRP A 98 -4.88 3.35 -19.30
CA TRP A 98 -6.19 4.00 -19.57
C TRP A 98 -6.88 4.53 -18.31
N VAL A 99 -6.16 4.60 -17.20
CA VAL A 99 -6.61 5.23 -15.96
C VAL A 99 -6.10 6.67 -15.88
N PRO A 100 -6.82 7.56 -15.18
CA PRO A 100 -6.33 8.91 -14.95
C PRO A 100 -4.96 8.87 -14.25
N ARG A 101 -3.98 9.62 -14.79
CA ARG A 101 -2.71 9.82 -14.10
C ARG A 101 -2.73 11.10 -13.26
N GLU A 102 -2.29 11.00 -12.01
CA GLU A 102 -2.03 12.17 -11.19
C GLU A 102 -0.68 12.77 -11.64
N LYS A 103 -0.70 14.05 -11.98
CA LYS A 103 0.49 14.76 -12.48
C LYS A 103 0.98 15.81 -11.48
N ARG A 104 0.17 16.13 -10.49
CA ARG A 104 0.54 17.08 -9.44
C ARG A 104 1.50 16.38 -8.47
N PRO A 105 2.57 17.05 -8.02
CA PRO A 105 3.39 16.52 -6.97
C PRO A 105 2.58 16.44 -5.66
N ASP A 106 2.86 15.42 -4.86
CA ASP A 106 2.30 15.33 -3.52
C ASP A 106 2.75 16.52 -2.67
N PRO A 107 1.86 17.11 -1.85
CA PRO A 107 2.26 18.11 -0.86
C PRO A 107 3.36 17.56 0.07
N SER A 108 4.40 18.36 0.32
CA SER A 108 5.57 17.94 1.11
C SER A 108 5.26 17.53 2.55
N ASN A 109 4.14 18.00 3.11
CA ASN A 109 3.67 17.63 4.44
C ASN A 109 3.01 16.24 4.51
N LEU A 110 2.74 15.58 3.38
CA LEU A 110 2.28 14.19 3.35
C LEU A 110 3.42 13.17 3.34
N GLY A 111 4.62 13.60 2.93
CA GLY A 111 5.79 12.72 2.84
C GLY A 111 6.18 12.17 4.21
N LEU A 112 6.54 10.88 4.24
CA LEU A 112 6.98 10.19 5.46
C LEU A 112 8.07 9.18 5.16
N GLU A 113 8.93 8.94 6.14
CA GLU A 113 9.96 7.90 6.06
C GLU A 113 9.59 6.74 6.98
N VAL A 114 9.49 5.54 6.40
CA VAL A 114 9.20 4.31 7.13
C VAL A 114 10.15 3.24 6.62
N TRP A 115 10.80 2.52 7.54
CA TRP A 115 11.78 1.48 7.22
C TRP A 115 12.97 1.95 6.37
N GLY A 116 13.40 3.20 6.51
CA GLY A 116 14.45 3.80 5.68
C GLY A 116 13.99 4.09 4.23
N ARG A 117 12.68 4.05 3.98
CA ARG A 117 12.07 4.26 2.67
C ARG A 117 11.20 5.50 2.70
N LYS A 118 11.29 6.33 1.66
CA LYS A 118 10.51 7.56 1.52
C LYS A 118 9.20 7.26 0.80
N PHE A 119 8.09 7.48 1.48
CA PHE A 119 6.75 7.46 0.92
C PHE A 119 6.37 8.90 0.56
N SER A 120 5.94 9.14 -0.67
CA SER A 120 5.54 10.47 -1.12
C SER A 120 4.26 10.95 -0.42
N ASN A 121 3.36 10.01 -0.13
CA ASN A 121 2.15 10.18 0.66
C ASN A 121 1.79 8.86 1.38
N PRO A 122 0.95 8.90 2.44
CA PRO A 122 0.63 7.71 3.24
C PRO A 122 -0.52 6.88 2.67
N VAL A 123 -1.05 7.20 1.50
CA VAL A 123 -2.22 6.53 0.93
C VAL A 123 -1.76 5.46 -0.05
N GLY A 124 -2.12 4.21 0.23
CA GLY A 124 -1.76 3.09 -0.63
C GLY A 124 -2.94 2.25 -1.06
N LEU A 125 -2.74 1.48 -2.13
CA LEU A 125 -3.69 0.50 -2.62
C LEU A 125 -3.39 -0.86 -2.00
N ALA A 126 -4.37 -1.40 -1.26
CA ALA A 126 -4.20 -2.66 -0.54
C ALA A 126 -4.15 -3.90 -1.45
N ALA A 127 -3.55 -4.98 -0.95
CA ALA A 127 -3.60 -6.29 -1.60
C ALA A 127 -5.03 -6.76 -1.83
N GLY A 128 -5.19 -7.56 -2.88
CA GLY A 128 -6.46 -8.07 -3.35
C GLY A 128 -6.97 -7.34 -4.59
N PHE A 129 -6.51 -6.10 -4.84
CA PHE A 129 -6.81 -5.38 -6.07
C PHE A 129 -5.97 -5.93 -7.23
N ASP A 130 -4.66 -5.68 -7.24
CA ASP A 130 -3.76 -6.26 -8.25
C ASP A 130 -3.11 -7.56 -7.73
N LYS A 131 -3.83 -8.67 -7.88
CA LYS A 131 -3.38 -9.97 -7.35
C LYS A 131 -2.17 -10.55 -8.09
N ASN A 132 -1.92 -10.11 -9.34
CA ASN A 132 -0.98 -10.74 -10.25
C ASN A 132 0.14 -9.78 -10.71
N ALA A 133 0.22 -8.58 -10.12
CA ALA A 133 1.14 -7.52 -10.51
C ALA A 133 0.96 -7.05 -11.97
N GLU A 134 -0.28 -7.08 -12.48
CA GLU A 134 -0.58 -6.73 -13.87
C GLU A 134 -0.56 -5.23 -14.14
N ALA A 135 -0.75 -4.40 -13.12
CA ALA A 135 -1.07 -2.98 -13.28
C ALA A 135 -0.28 -2.05 -12.35
N VAL A 136 0.84 -2.51 -11.78
CA VAL A 136 1.64 -1.78 -10.78
C VAL A 136 1.92 -0.32 -11.20
N GLU A 137 2.52 -0.10 -12.38
CA GLU A 137 2.85 1.26 -12.87
C GLU A 137 1.59 2.12 -13.05
N GLY A 138 0.53 1.52 -13.62
CA GLY A 138 -0.74 2.22 -13.85
C GLY A 138 -1.38 2.68 -12.55
N LEU A 139 -1.35 1.81 -11.53
CA LEU A 139 -1.91 2.08 -10.21
C LEU A 139 -1.08 3.10 -9.43
N LEU A 140 0.26 2.98 -9.41
CA LEU A 140 1.13 4.02 -8.84
C LEU A 140 0.92 5.37 -9.55
N GLY A 141 0.78 5.35 -10.87
CA GLY A 141 0.52 6.54 -11.68
C GLY A 141 -0.82 7.24 -11.38
N MET A 142 -1.76 6.60 -10.69
CA MET A 142 -3.00 7.22 -10.23
C MET A 142 -2.81 8.13 -9.00
N GLY A 143 -1.63 8.10 -8.36
CA GLY A 143 -1.28 8.95 -7.21
C GLY A 143 -1.17 8.22 -5.86
N PHE A 144 -1.25 6.88 -5.83
CA PHE A 144 -0.98 6.13 -4.61
C PHE A 144 0.50 6.21 -4.24
N GLY A 145 0.81 6.52 -2.99
CA GLY A 145 2.18 6.53 -2.48
C GLY A 145 2.80 5.13 -2.40
N PHE A 146 1.96 4.09 -2.32
CA PHE A 146 2.38 2.69 -2.41
C PHE A 146 1.28 1.78 -2.97
N VAL A 147 1.66 0.66 -3.57
CA VAL A 147 0.74 -0.39 -4.05
C VAL A 147 1.18 -1.73 -3.47
N GLU A 148 0.25 -2.48 -2.90
CA GLU A 148 0.49 -3.83 -2.41
C GLU A 148 -0.12 -4.85 -3.38
N VAL A 149 0.71 -5.63 -4.08
CA VAL A 149 0.26 -6.70 -4.97
C VAL A 149 -0.04 -7.99 -4.21
N GLY A 150 -0.87 -8.85 -4.78
CA GLY A 150 -1.19 -10.17 -4.23
C GLY A 150 -2.55 -10.23 -3.52
N SER A 151 -2.80 -11.18 -2.61
CA SER A 151 -1.86 -12.21 -2.17
C SER A 151 -1.48 -13.16 -3.30
N VAL A 152 -0.17 -13.26 -3.55
CA VAL A 152 0.40 -14.17 -4.54
C VAL A 152 0.63 -15.52 -3.87
N THR A 153 0.27 -16.59 -4.58
CA THR A 153 0.58 -17.98 -4.20
C THR A 153 1.66 -18.54 -5.11
N PRO A 154 2.45 -19.52 -4.67
CA PRO A 154 3.45 -20.13 -5.55
C PRO A 154 2.86 -20.69 -6.84
N VAL A 155 1.81 -21.51 -6.73
CA VAL A 155 1.14 -22.16 -7.85
C VAL A 155 -0.13 -21.37 -8.24
N PRO A 156 -0.49 -21.32 -9.54
CA PRO A 156 -1.77 -20.75 -9.99
C PRO A 156 -2.97 -21.46 -9.36
N GLN A 157 -4.05 -20.72 -9.12
CA GLN A 157 -5.32 -21.27 -8.64
C GLN A 157 -6.51 -20.46 -9.16
N GLU A 158 -7.56 -21.15 -9.60
CA GLU A 158 -8.76 -20.50 -10.14
C GLU A 158 -9.54 -19.69 -9.09
N GLY A 159 -9.39 -20.02 -7.81
CA GLY A 159 -10.14 -19.43 -6.69
C GLY A 159 -11.45 -20.19 -6.40
N ASN A 160 -12.36 -19.56 -5.66
CA ASN A 160 -13.67 -20.18 -5.36
C ASN A 160 -14.64 -20.05 -6.56
N PRO A 161 -15.67 -20.90 -6.69
CA PRO A 161 -16.66 -20.81 -7.77
C PRO A 161 -17.34 -19.44 -7.83
N LYS A 162 -17.75 -19.00 -9.04
CA LYS A 162 -18.47 -17.73 -9.25
C LYS A 162 -19.99 -17.89 -9.04
N PRO A 163 -20.72 -16.80 -8.70
CA PRO A 163 -20.23 -15.46 -8.36
C PRO A 163 -19.58 -15.42 -6.97
N ARG A 164 -18.55 -14.58 -6.82
CA ARG A 164 -17.67 -14.59 -5.63
C ARG A 164 -17.18 -13.20 -5.21
N ILE A 165 -17.60 -12.17 -5.93
CA ILE A 165 -17.40 -10.78 -5.59
C ILE A 165 -18.76 -10.11 -5.68
N PHE A 166 -19.19 -9.49 -4.59
CA PHE A 166 -20.50 -8.86 -4.50
C PHE A 166 -20.34 -7.42 -4.02
N ARG A 167 -21.21 -6.52 -4.47
CA ARG A 167 -21.29 -5.14 -3.98
C ARG A 167 -22.55 -4.97 -3.15
N LEU A 168 -22.41 -4.58 -1.90
CA LEU A 168 -23.53 -4.27 -1.01
C LEU A 168 -23.93 -2.81 -1.25
N ARG A 169 -25.04 -2.61 -1.98
CA ARG A 169 -25.50 -1.29 -2.45
C ARG A 169 -25.77 -0.28 -1.34
N LYS A 170 -26.15 -0.74 -0.14
CA LYS A 170 -26.50 0.16 0.99
C LYS A 170 -25.30 0.68 1.76
N GLU A 171 -24.15 0.00 1.70
CA GLU A 171 -23.02 0.27 2.60
C GLU A 171 -21.74 0.65 1.87
N GLY A 172 -21.70 0.56 0.54
CA GLY A 172 -20.48 0.84 -0.23
C GLY A 172 -19.40 -0.22 -0.04
N GLU A 173 -19.73 -1.32 0.65
CA GLU A 173 -18.84 -2.42 0.95
C GLU A 173 -18.98 -3.54 -0.08
N GLY A 174 -17.89 -4.26 -0.32
CA GLY A 174 -17.89 -5.40 -1.23
C GLY A 174 -17.29 -6.62 -0.57
N ILE A 175 -18.00 -7.75 -0.64
CA ILE A 175 -17.46 -9.03 -0.18
C ILE A 175 -16.64 -9.62 -1.32
N VAL A 176 -15.34 -9.82 -1.09
CA VAL A 176 -14.43 -10.49 -2.02
C VAL A 176 -14.05 -11.85 -1.46
N VAL A 177 -14.52 -12.91 -2.12
CA VAL A 177 -14.06 -14.28 -1.89
C VAL A 177 -12.80 -14.53 -2.75
N VAL A 178 -11.99 -15.58 -2.46
CA VAL A 178 -10.73 -15.86 -3.19
C VAL A 178 -10.98 -15.87 -4.70
N ALA A 179 -10.45 -14.86 -5.39
CA ALA A 179 -10.44 -14.78 -6.84
C ALA A 179 -9.21 -15.49 -7.43
N LYS A 180 -9.16 -15.56 -8.77
CA LYS A 180 -8.08 -16.20 -9.52
C LYS A 180 -6.71 -15.60 -9.18
N ARG A 181 -5.72 -16.48 -9.01
CA ARG A 181 -4.30 -16.14 -8.83
C ARG A 181 -3.51 -16.84 -9.94
N LEU A 182 -2.62 -16.12 -10.60
CA LEU A 182 -1.81 -16.64 -11.71
C LEU A 182 -0.44 -17.21 -11.26
N GLY A 183 -0.18 -17.21 -9.96
CA GLY A 183 1.03 -17.79 -9.37
C GLY A 183 2.22 -16.83 -9.32
N ALA A 184 3.22 -17.19 -8.51
CA ALA A 184 4.39 -16.35 -8.26
C ALA A 184 5.27 -16.17 -9.50
N GLN A 185 5.35 -17.18 -10.38
CA GLN A 185 6.10 -17.07 -11.63
C GLN A 185 5.48 -16.05 -12.61
N HIS A 186 4.15 -15.94 -12.65
CA HIS A 186 3.48 -14.90 -13.43
C HIS A 186 3.82 -13.51 -12.86
N GLY A 187 3.65 -13.35 -11.55
CA GLY A 187 3.96 -12.08 -10.86
C GLY A 187 5.41 -11.67 -11.08
N LYS A 188 6.35 -12.61 -10.98
CA LYS A 188 7.77 -12.39 -11.28
C LYS A 188 7.96 -11.82 -12.69
N ARG A 189 7.43 -12.50 -13.71
CA ARG A 189 7.55 -12.04 -15.11
C ARG A 189 7.01 -10.62 -15.29
N LYS A 190 5.87 -10.30 -14.66
CA LYS A 190 5.31 -8.94 -14.71
C LYS A 190 6.17 -7.89 -14.03
N LEU A 191 6.77 -8.24 -12.90
CA LEU A 191 7.68 -7.35 -12.18
C LEU A 191 9.01 -7.19 -12.93
N ASP A 192 9.49 -8.23 -13.62
CA ASP A 192 10.64 -8.15 -14.53
C ASP A 192 10.37 -7.18 -15.69
N GLU A 193 9.22 -7.34 -16.37
CA GLU A 193 8.77 -6.43 -17.45
C GLU A 193 8.77 -4.97 -16.95
N THR A 194 8.10 -4.72 -15.82
CA THR A 194 7.97 -3.39 -15.20
C THR A 194 9.31 -2.77 -14.80
N SER A 195 10.20 -3.58 -14.20
CA SER A 195 11.52 -3.12 -13.75
C SER A 195 12.43 -2.78 -14.93
N SER A 196 12.24 -3.43 -16.08
CA SER A 196 13.02 -3.17 -17.30
C SER A 196 12.56 -1.94 -18.09
N THR A 197 11.29 -1.55 -17.96
CA THR A 197 10.68 -0.43 -18.71
C THR A 197 10.76 0.90 -17.97
N SER A 198 10.99 0.89 -16.67
CA SER A 198 11.14 2.11 -15.87
C SER A 198 12.49 2.77 -16.15
N PRO A 199 12.54 3.95 -16.80
CA PRO A 199 13.81 4.64 -17.00
C PRO A 199 14.39 5.03 -15.64
N VAL A 200 15.63 4.61 -15.39
CA VAL A 200 16.47 5.11 -14.30
C VAL A 200 16.58 6.63 -14.49
N SER A 201 15.70 7.36 -13.83
CA SER A 201 15.68 8.81 -13.89
C SER A 201 16.89 9.26 -13.09
N GLY A 202 17.94 9.71 -13.78
CA GLY A 202 19.10 10.34 -13.17
C GLY A 202 18.63 11.57 -12.39
N ASP A 203 18.78 11.51 -11.07
CA ASP A 203 19.10 12.59 -10.14
C ASP A 203 18.62 12.18 -8.72
N ASP A 204 19.57 11.73 -7.89
CA ASP A 204 19.67 11.82 -6.42
C ASP A 204 18.44 11.72 -5.50
N VAL A 205 17.35 11.13 -5.95
CA VAL A 205 16.24 10.78 -5.07
C VAL A 205 16.02 9.28 -5.19
N LYS A 206 16.46 8.54 -4.15
CA LYS A 206 16.05 7.15 -3.91
C LYS A 206 14.52 7.09 -3.79
N HIS A 207 13.83 7.05 -4.92
CA HIS A 207 12.42 6.72 -5.01
C HIS A 207 12.30 5.20 -4.81
N GLY A 208 11.30 4.78 -4.05
CA GLY A 208 11.15 3.40 -3.58
C GLY A 208 11.17 2.36 -4.70
N GLY A 209 12.09 1.40 -4.58
CA GLY A 209 12.00 0.10 -5.25
C GLY A 209 12.35 0.04 -6.72
N LYS A 210 12.53 -1.20 -7.19
CA LYS A 210 12.84 -1.52 -8.59
C LYS A 210 11.63 -1.38 -9.53
N ALA A 211 10.43 -1.10 -9.01
CA ALA A 211 9.15 -1.24 -9.72
C ALA A 211 8.51 0.08 -10.17
N GLY A 212 9.18 1.24 -10.02
CA GLY A 212 8.69 2.53 -10.52
C GLY A 212 8.84 3.68 -9.51
N PRO A 213 8.07 4.78 -9.66
CA PRO A 213 8.22 6.00 -8.85
C PRO A 213 7.67 5.90 -7.41
N GLY A 214 7.18 4.75 -6.98
CA GLY A 214 6.54 4.57 -5.68
C GLY A 214 6.74 3.18 -5.10
N ILE A 215 6.32 2.99 -3.85
CA ILE A 215 6.68 1.82 -3.04
C ILE A 215 5.82 0.61 -3.42
N LEU A 216 6.46 -0.54 -3.66
CA LEU A 216 5.80 -1.81 -3.96
C LEU A 216 5.82 -2.77 -2.76
N GLY A 217 4.64 -3.08 -2.23
CA GLY A 217 4.44 -4.18 -1.30
C GLY A 217 4.16 -5.49 -2.02
N VAL A 218 4.75 -6.59 -1.56
CA VAL A 218 4.39 -7.94 -2.05
C VAL A 218 3.73 -8.73 -0.94
N ASN A 219 2.44 -9.03 -1.13
CA ASN A 219 1.66 -9.84 -0.23
C ASN A 219 1.75 -11.32 -0.62
N LEU A 220 2.30 -12.14 0.26
CA LEU A 220 2.50 -13.57 0.08
C LEU A 220 1.36 -14.35 0.76
N GLY A 221 0.92 -15.44 0.13
CA GLY A 221 -0.10 -16.33 0.70
C GLY A 221 0.16 -17.79 0.34
N LYS A 222 -0.53 -18.69 1.04
CA LYS A 222 -0.48 -20.13 0.77
C LYS A 222 -1.49 -20.57 -0.30
N ASN A 223 -1.16 -21.62 -1.04
CA ASN A 223 -2.08 -22.34 -1.91
C ASN A 223 -3.16 -23.08 -1.10
N LYS A 224 -4.38 -23.14 -1.64
CA LYS A 224 -5.53 -23.78 -0.95
C LYS A 224 -5.26 -25.24 -0.59
N THR A 225 -4.60 -25.97 -1.47
CA THR A 225 -4.29 -27.41 -1.35
C THR A 225 -2.94 -27.69 -0.70
N SER A 226 -2.17 -26.67 -0.32
CA SER A 226 -0.85 -26.87 0.28
C SER A 226 -0.98 -27.32 1.74
N GLU A 227 -0.27 -28.40 2.06
CA GLU A 227 -0.13 -28.97 3.39
C GLU A 227 0.93 -28.23 4.22
N ASP A 228 2.07 -27.89 3.60
CA ASP A 228 3.11 -27.06 4.24
C ASP A 228 2.93 -25.58 3.86
N ALA A 229 2.14 -24.88 4.66
CA ALA A 229 1.95 -23.45 4.49
C ALA A 229 3.27 -22.68 4.48
N ALA A 230 4.25 -23.05 5.32
CA ALA A 230 5.50 -22.30 5.43
C ALA A 230 6.35 -22.42 4.17
N ALA A 231 6.38 -23.60 3.55
CA ALA A 231 7.06 -23.81 2.27
C ALA A 231 6.53 -22.86 1.18
N ASP A 232 5.21 -22.62 1.13
CA ASP A 232 4.62 -21.70 0.16
C ASP A 232 5.10 -20.25 0.36
N TYR A 233 5.15 -19.77 1.60
CA TYR A 233 5.65 -18.42 1.88
C TYR A 233 7.14 -18.30 1.56
N VAL A 234 7.94 -19.30 1.93
CA VAL A 234 9.39 -19.36 1.61
C VAL A 234 9.61 -19.32 0.10
N GLN A 235 8.85 -20.09 -0.68
CA GLN A 235 8.92 -20.05 -2.14
C GLN A 235 8.52 -18.66 -2.68
N GLY A 236 7.50 -18.04 -2.09
CA GLY A 236 7.12 -16.66 -2.38
C GLY A 236 8.25 -15.66 -2.15
N VAL A 237 8.97 -15.79 -1.03
CA VAL A 237 10.16 -14.98 -0.73
C VAL A 237 11.22 -15.18 -1.81
N HIS A 238 11.65 -16.41 -2.09
CA HIS A 238 12.70 -16.65 -3.10
C HIS A 238 12.31 -16.14 -4.49
N THR A 239 11.02 -16.13 -4.81
CA THR A 239 10.55 -15.74 -6.14
C THR A 239 10.38 -14.22 -6.30
N LEU A 240 9.87 -13.54 -5.28
CA LEU A 240 9.34 -12.17 -5.42
C LEU A 240 10.02 -11.12 -4.54
N SER A 241 10.78 -11.54 -3.52
CA SER A 241 11.33 -10.59 -2.54
C SER A 241 12.30 -9.56 -3.13
N GLN A 242 13.00 -9.91 -4.22
CA GLN A 242 13.93 -9.00 -4.89
C GLN A 242 13.30 -7.78 -5.57
N TYR A 243 11.97 -7.79 -5.78
CA TYR A 243 11.21 -6.68 -6.35
C TYR A 243 10.47 -5.87 -5.29
N ALA A 244 10.36 -6.40 -4.07
CA ALA A 244 9.52 -5.85 -3.03
C ALA A 244 10.26 -4.77 -2.23
N ASP A 245 9.59 -3.66 -1.97
CA ASP A 245 10.02 -2.69 -0.97
C ASP A 245 9.62 -3.13 0.43
N TYR A 246 8.56 -3.90 0.58
CA TYR A 246 8.22 -4.60 1.81
C TYR A 246 7.47 -5.89 1.50
N LEU A 247 7.59 -6.86 2.40
CA LEU A 247 6.93 -8.16 2.31
C LEU A 247 5.81 -8.27 3.33
N VAL A 248 4.72 -8.93 2.95
CA VAL A 248 3.60 -9.20 3.86
C VAL A 248 3.28 -10.69 3.88
N ILE A 249 3.34 -11.30 5.05
CA ILE A 249 2.81 -12.66 5.30
C ILE A 249 1.32 -12.54 5.57
N ASN A 250 0.47 -12.98 4.63
CA ASN A 250 -0.98 -12.99 4.84
C ASN A 250 -1.45 -14.28 5.51
N VAL A 251 -1.85 -14.16 6.79
CA VAL A 251 -2.47 -15.23 7.59
C VAL A 251 -3.93 -14.92 7.93
N SER A 252 -4.53 -13.90 7.32
CA SER A 252 -5.82 -13.34 7.73
C SER A 252 -7.01 -13.68 6.84
N SER A 253 -6.78 -14.24 5.65
CA SER A 253 -7.88 -14.53 4.70
C SER A 253 -8.88 -15.54 5.28
N PRO A 254 -10.18 -15.20 5.38
CA PRO A 254 -11.21 -16.14 5.83
C PRO A 254 -11.50 -17.23 4.79
N ASN A 255 -11.08 -17.01 3.54
CA ASN A 255 -11.51 -17.81 2.40
C ASN A 255 -10.56 -18.98 2.08
N THR A 256 -9.46 -19.12 2.84
CA THR A 256 -8.51 -20.23 2.71
C THR A 256 -8.62 -21.11 3.96
N PRO A 257 -9.12 -22.35 3.87
CA PRO A 257 -9.31 -23.22 5.03
C PRO A 257 -8.03 -23.39 5.86
N GLY A 258 -8.17 -23.30 7.18
CA GLY A 258 -7.08 -23.45 8.14
C GLY A 258 -6.06 -22.29 8.17
N LEU A 259 -6.15 -21.30 7.28
CA LEU A 259 -5.14 -20.23 7.19
C LEU A 259 -5.06 -19.40 8.47
N ARG A 260 -6.21 -19.05 9.04
CA ARG A 260 -6.27 -18.24 10.27
C ARG A 260 -5.71 -18.96 11.51
N MET A 261 -5.62 -20.29 11.48
CA MET A 261 -4.97 -21.06 12.55
C MET A 261 -3.47 -20.77 12.63
N LEU A 262 -2.85 -20.25 11.56
CA LEU A 262 -1.46 -19.82 11.56
C LEU A 262 -1.22 -18.57 12.42
N GLN A 263 -2.27 -17.89 12.89
CA GLN A 263 -2.17 -16.74 13.78
C GLN A 263 -1.90 -17.14 15.24
N GLY A 264 -2.08 -18.42 15.59
CA GLY A 264 -1.74 -18.92 16.93
C GLY A 264 -0.26 -18.73 17.25
N ARG A 265 0.06 -18.42 18.52
CA ARG A 265 1.41 -18.01 18.97
C ARG A 265 2.54 -18.88 18.43
N LYS A 266 2.40 -20.21 18.53
CA LYS A 266 3.43 -21.16 18.11
C LYS A 266 3.55 -21.19 16.58
N GLN A 267 2.42 -21.33 15.90
CA GLN A 267 2.35 -21.42 14.44
C GLN A 267 2.89 -20.16 13.79
N LEU A 268 2.50 -18.99 14.28
CA LEU A 268 2.99 -17.71 13.76
C LEU A 268 4.49 -17.55 13.98
N LYS A 269 4.99 -17.91 15.18
CA LYS A 269 6.42 -17.86 15.49
C LYS A 269 7.24 -18.75 14.56
N ASP A 270 6.80 -19.98 14.35
CA ASP A 270 7.50 -20.94 13.49
C ASP A 270 7.46 -20.51 12.02
N LEU A 271 6.31 -20.01 11.55
CA LEU A 271 6.16 -19.47 10.21
C LEU A 271 7.08 -18.27 9.98
N VAL A 272 7.01 -17.25 10.84
CA VAL A 272 7.80 -16.02 10.71
C VAL A 272 9.29 -16.34 10.73
N LYS A 273 9.75 -17.25 11.57
CA LYS A 273 11.16 -17.68 11.59
C LYS A 273 11.61 -18.26 10.25
N LYS A 274 10.83 -19.16 9.66
CA LYS A 274 11.16 -19.76 8.36
C LYS A 274 11.19 -18.71 7.24
N VAL A 275 10.22 -17.80 7.23
CA VAL A 275 10.13 -16.73 6.23
C VAL A 275 11.27 -15.71 6.39
N GLN A 276 11.63 -15.33 7.62
CA GLN A 276 12.79 -14.47 7.88
C GLN A 276 14.09 -15.15 7.46
N ALA A 277 14.29 -16.43 7.81
CA ALA A 277 15.48 -17.17 7.37
C ALA A 277 15.60 -17.18 5.84
N ALA A 278 14.54 -17.54 5.13
CA ALA A 278 14.52 -17.53 3.67
C ALA A 278 14.78 -16.13 3.07
N ARG A 279 14.32 -15.05 3.73
CA ARG A 279 14.60 -13.67 3.32
C ARG A 279 16.06 -13.33 3.57
N ASP A 280 16.59 -13.67 4.72
CA ASP A 280 17.93 -13.29 5.15
C ASP A 280 19.02 -14.10 4.42
N GLU A 281 18.67 -15.27 3.87
CA GLU A 281 19.50 -16.08 2.95
C GLU A 281 19.69 -15.44 1.56
N MET A 282 18.80 -14.54 1.16
CA MET A 282 18.91 -13.86 -0.13
C MET A 282 20.04 -12.85 -0.12
N GLN A 283 20.63 -12.60 -1.30
CA GLN A 283 21.65 -11.57 -1.45
C GLN A 283 21.01 -10.19 -1.62
N TRP A 284 21.28 -9.30 -0.66
CA TRP A 284 20.76 -7.94 -0.64
C TRP A 284 21.81 -6.93 -1.06
N ALA A 285 21.36 -5.85 -1.70
CA ALA A 285 22.18 -4.68 -1.95
C ALA A 285 22.40 -3.90 -0.64
N GLU A 286 23.08 -2.74 -0.72
CA GLU A 286 23.41 -1.91 0.45
C GLU A 286 22.19 -1.50 1.29
N ASP A 287 21.01 -1.39 0.69
CA ASP A 287 19.77 -1.03 1.37
C ASP A 287 19.18 -2.18 2.23
N GLY A 288 19.78 -3.38 2.18
CA GLY A 288 19.41 -4.53 3.02
C GLY A 288 18.15 -5.27 2.57
N SER A 289 17.67 -6.15 3.44
CA SER A 289 16.48 -6.98 3.18
C SER A 289 15.19 -6.17 3.31
N PRO A 290 14.14 -6.50 2.53
CA PRO A 290 12.86 -5.82 2.64
C PRO A 290 12.25 -6.04 4.04
N PRO A 291 11.64 -4.99 4.64
CA PRO A 291 10.87 -5.11 5.87
C PRO A 291 9.81 -6.20 5.75
N LEU A 292 9.61 -6.96 6.83
CA LEU A 292 8.65 -8.06 6.87
C LEU A 292 7.50 -7.76 7.83
N LEU A 293 6.29 -7.76 7.26
CA LEU A 293 5.05 -7.52 7.96
C LEU A 293 4.21 -8.81 8.03
N VAL A 294 3.31 -8.86 9.01
CA VAL A 294 2.26 -9.88 9.08
C VAL A 294 0.90 -9.22 8.98
N LYS A 295 0.04 -9.72 8.08
CA LYS A 295 -1.34 -9.28 7.95
C LYS A 295 -2.25 -10.19 8.77
N ILE A 296 -2.91 -9.61 9.78
CA ILE A 296 -3.74 -10.32 10.75
C ILE A 296 -5.24 -10.09 10.50
N ALA A 297 -6.06 -11.00 11.00
CA ALA A 297 -7.51 -10.94 10.89
C ALA A 297 -8.07 -9.93 11.91
N PRO A 298 -9.20 -9.28 11.63
CA PRO A 298 -9.84 -8.38 12.60
C PRO A 298 -10.46 -9.15 13.78
N ASP A 299 -10.96 -10.35 13.51
CA ASP A 299 -11.72 -11.19 14.44
C ASP A 299 -10.81 -12.01 15.37
N LEU A 300 -9.97 -11.32 16.15
CA LEU A 300 -9.03 -11.90 17.11
C LEU A 300 -9.40 -11.56 18.54
N SER A 301 -9.27 -12.54 19.46
CA SER A 301 -9.43 -12.27 20.88
C SER A 301 -8.33 -11.34 21.41
N LYS A 302 -8.55 -10.76 22.58
CA LYS A 302 -7.53 -9.91 23.22
C LYS A 302 -6.26 -10.72 23.52
N GLU A 303 -6.43 -11.97 23.94
CA GLU A 303 -5.36 -12.92 24.22
C GLU A 303 -4.58 -13.24 22.94
N ASP A 304 -5.26 -13.48 21.81
CA ASP A 304 -4.61 -13.71 20.52
C ASP A 304 -3.78 -12.48 20.09
N LEU A 305 -4.32 -11.27 20.26
CA LEU A 305 -3.60 -10.03 19.95
C LEU A 305 -2.34 -9.85 20.82
N GLU A 306 -2.43 -10.18 22.12
CA GLU A 306 -1.28 -10.15 23.02
C GLU A 306 -0.21 -11.18 22.62
N ASP A 307 -0.62 -12.39 22.23
CA ASP A 307 0.27 -13.44 21.75
C ASP A 307 0.96 -13.06 20.43
N ILE A 308 0.21 -12.52 19.46
CA ILE A 308 0.75 -12.02 18.19
C ILE A 308 1.74 -10.88 18.44
N ALA A 309 1.40 -9.93 19.32
CA ALA A 309 2.30 -8.83 19.67
C ALA A 309 3.60 -9.36 20.32
N ALA A 310 3.49 -10.35 21.22
CA ALA A 310 4.66 -10.97 21.84
C ALA A 310 5.56 -11.67 20.79
N VAL A 311 4.99 -12.36 19.80
CA VAL A 311 5.74 -12.96 18.69
C VAL A 311 6.40 -11.89 17.83
N ALA A 312 5.66 -10.84 17.47
CA ALA A 312 6.15 -9.74 16.64
C ALA A 312 7.34 -9.02 17.28
N LEU A 313 7.27 -8.76 18.58
CA LEU A 313 8.36 -8.14 19.35
C LEU A 313 9.56 -9.09 19.47
N ALA A 314 9.34 -10.37 19.79
CA ALA A 314 10.40 -11.35 19.98
C ALA A 314 11.19 -11.62 18.68
N LEU A 315 10.50 -11.64 17.54
CA LEU A 315 11.10 -11.87 16.23
C LEU A 315 11.40 -10.56 15.47
N ARG A 316 11.26 -9.41 16.12
CA ARG A 316 11.54 -8.08 15.56
C ARG A 316 10.88 -7.83 14.20
N LEU A 317 9.61 -8.20 14.06
CA LEU A 317 8.83 -7.87 12.87
C LEU A 317 8.80 -6.34 12.65
N ASP A 318 8.79 -5.93 11.39
CA ASP A 318 8.87 -4.52 11.01
C ASP A 318 7.51 -3.82 11.03
N GLY A 319 6.42 -4.59 11.02
CA GLY A 319 5.08 -4.08 11.19
C GLY A 319 4.00 -5.17 11.22
N LEU A 320 2.79 -4.75 11.57
CA LEU A 320 1.57 -5.55 11.45
C LEU A 320 0.60 -4.78 10.54
N ALA A 321 -0.06 -5.50 9.64
CA ALA A 321 -1.13 -4.96 8.80
C ALA A 321 -2.47 -5.47 9.33
N GLU A 322 -3.31 -4.57 9.84
CA GLU A 322 -4.63 -4.89 10.36
C GLU A 322 -5.68 -4.47 9.32
N LEU A 323 -6.62 -5.35 8.98
CA LEU A 323 -7.84 -4.92 8.31
C LEU A 323 -8.73 -4.31 9.41
N SER A 324 -9.04 -3.02 9.35
CA SER A 324 -10.07 -2.47 10.23
C SER A 324 -11.40 -3.15 9.91
N GLU A 325 -12.05 -3.65 10.95
CA GLU A 325 -13.28 -4.43 10.91
C GLU A 325 -14.45 -3.58 10.40
N CYS A 326 -14.91 -3.83 9.17
CA CYS A 326 -16.20 -3.34 8.71
C CYS A 326 -17.38 -4.18 9.26
N LEU A 327 -17.13 -5.44 9.63
CA LEU A 327 -18.18 -6.42 9.96
C LEU A 327 -18.92 -6.14 11.29
N GLU A 328 -18.25 -5.60 12.31
CA GLU A 328 -18.89 -5.29 13.61
C GLU A 328 -19.90 -4.14 13.52
N ARG A 329 -19.71 -3.18 12.61
CA ARG A 329 -20.61 -2.04 12.47
C ARG A 329 -22.00 -2.44 11.98
N ASP A 330 -22.06 -3.54 11.24
CA ASP A 330 -23.25 -3.97 10.49
C ASP A 330 -23.91 -5.23 11.10
N GLY A 331 -23.50 -5.63 12.31
CA GLY A 331 -24.20 -6.61 13.14
C GLY A 331 -23.97 -8.09 12.78
N PHE A 332 -23.03 -8.39 11.88
CA PHE A 332 -22.68 -9.75 11.48
C PHE A 332 -21.53 -10.31 12.33
N LYS A 333 -21.69 -11.52 12.89
CA LYS A 333 -20.67 -12.15 13.75
C LYS A 333 -19.54 -12.79 12.94
N ASN A 334 -19.75 -13.08 11.66
CA ASN A 334 -18.73 -13.59 10.75
C ASN A 334 -19.15 -13.49 9.27
N ILE A 335 -18.20 -13.73 8.35
CA ILE A 335 -18.42 -13.65 6.91
C ILE A 335 -19.40 -14.72 6.39
N LEU A 336 -19.55 -15.86 7.08
CA LEU A 336 -20.51 -16.90 6.69
C LEU A 336 -21.94 -16.48 7.03
N GLU A 337 -22.14 -15.71 8.11
CA GLU A 337 -23.43 -15.12 8.47
C GLU A 337 -23.84 -14.00 7.50
N ALA A 338 -22.88 -13.16 7.09
CA ALA A 338 -23.10 -12.14 6.05
C ALA A 338 -23.44 -12.75 4.68
N VAL A 339 -22.81 -13.87 4.31
CA VAL A 339 -23.08 -14.58 3.04
C VAL A 339 -24.34 -15.45 3.12
N GLY A 340 -24.65 -16.03 4.29
CA GLY A 340 -25.78 -16.93 4.49
C GLY A 340 -27.14 -16.25 4.65
N THR A 341 -27.16 -14.96 5.02
CA THR A 341 -28.40 -14.16 5.12
C THR A 341 -28.91 -13.67 3.77
N ASP A 342 -28.01 -13.41 2.82
CA ASP A 342 -28.35 -12.96 1.45
C ASP A 342 -28.68 -14.11 0.48
N CYS A 343 -28.61 -15.36 0.96
CA CYS A 343 -28.96 -16.58 0.21
C CYS A 343 -30.35 -17.15 0.58
N ARG A 344 -31.24 -16.37 1.20
CA ARG A 344 -32.66 -16.73 1.42
C ARG A 344 -33.62 -15.79 0.73
#